data_AF-A0A0N5ATV4-F1
#
_entry.id   AF-A0A0N5ATV4-F1
#
_cell.length_a   1.000
_cell.length_b   1.000
_cell.length_c   1.000
_cell.angle_alpha   90.00
_cell.angle_beta   90.00
_cell.angle_gamma   90.00
#
_symmetry.space_group_name_H-M   'P 1'
#
loop_
_entity.id
_entity.type
_entity.pdbx_description
1 polymer ?
#
loop_
_entity_poly.entity_id
_entity_poly.type
_entity_poly.pdbx_seq_one_letter_code
_entity_poly.pdbx_strand_id
1 'polypeptide(L)'
;MRALTIFALICTIGYISADPLLDALICKMCTDIVTEAENAGLEYSETWLTNKFNEYCDELGFFKTACNTAVKNVLGDLDTYIRQALAPNVCCEKVSLCKEGASK
;
A
#
# COMPACT_ATOMS: atom_id res chain seq x y z
N MET A 1 -7.00 -37.43 -12.74
CA MET A 1 -8.10 -36.85 -11.91
C MET A 1 -7.77 -36.85 -10.41
N ARG A 2 -6.54 -36.48 -10.00
CA ARG A 2 -6.12 -36.35 -8.59
C ARG A 2 -5.46 -35.00 -8.25
N ALA A 3 -5.36 -34.10 -9.24
CA ALA A 3 -4.80 -32.76 -9.07
C ALA A 3 -5.88 -31.71 -8.72
N LEU A 4 -7.15 -31.97 -9.06
CA LEU A 4 -8.24 -31.00 -8.90
C LEU A 4 -8.72 -30.88 -7.44
N THR A 5 -8.52 -31.91 -6.61
CA THR A 5 -8.95 -31.90 -5.20
C THR A 5 -7.97 -31.19 -4.27
N ILE A 6 -6.69 -31.12 -4.64
CA ILE A 6 -5.66 -30.43 -3.84
C ILE A 6 -5.83 -28.90 -3.97
N PHE A 7 -6.18 -28.41 -5.16
CA PHE A 7 -6.46 -26.98 -5.37
C PHE A 7 -7.69 -26.50 -4.58
N ALA A 8 -8.72 -27.34 -4.41
CA ALA A 8 -9.91 -26.99 -3.63
C ALA A 8 -9.66 -26.92 -2.10
N LEU A 9 -8.74 -27.73 -1.57
CA LEU A 9 -8.36 -27.67 -0.14
C LEU A 9 -7.48 -26.47 0.18
N ILE A 10 -6.63 -26.05 -0.76
CA ILE A 10 -5.85 -24.81 -0.62
C ILE A 10 -6.78 -23.58 -0.70
N CYS A 11 -7.86 -23.65 -1.48
CA CYS A 11 -8.86 -22.57 -1.56
C CYS A 11 -9.79 -22.47 -0.35
N THR A 12 -9.97 -23.49 0.50
CA THR A 12 -10.82 -23.35 1.70
C THR A 12 -10.06 -22.83 2.93
N ILE A 13 -8.74 -23.00 2.96
CA ILE A 13 -7.87 -22.41 4.00
C ILE A 13 -7.29 -21.06 3.53
N GLY A 14 -7.14 -20.85 2.21
CA GLY A 14 -6.51 -19.66 1.64
C GLY A 14 -7.33 -18.37 1.60
N TYR A 15 -8.57 -18.36 2.12
CA TYR A 15 -9.41 -17.15 2.15
C TYR A 15 -9.35 -16.34 3.46
N ILE A 16 -8.63 -16.80 4.49
CA ILE A 16 -8.68 -16.12 5.80
C ILE A 16 -7.28 -15.93 6.37
N SER A 17 -6.56 -14.96 5.83
CA SER A 17 -5.90 -13.92 6.62
C SER A 17 -5.27 -12.94 5.63
N ALA A 18 -5.80 -11.72 5.55
CA ALA A 18 -4.92 -10.59 5.27
C ALA A 18 -3.78 -10.72 6.28
N ASP A 19 -2.57 -11.00 5.80
CA ASP A 19 -1.44 -11.21 6.70
C ASP A 19 -1.28 -9.92 7.49
N PRO A 20 -1.54 -9.91 8.80
CA PRO A 20 -1.52 -8.68 9.58
C PRO A 20 -0.14 -8.01 9.52
N LEU A 21 0.91 -8.77 9.22
CA LEU A 21 2.24 -8.24 8.99
C LEU A 21 2.33 -7.47 7.66
N LEU A 22 1.73 -7.99 6.59
CA LEU A 22 1.71 -7.33 5.28
C LEU A 22 0.87 -6.05 5.33
N ASP A 23 -0.30 -6.10 5.97
CA ASP A 23 -1.16 -4.92 6.15
C ASP A 23 -0.43 -3.82 6.94
N ALA A 24 0.24 -4.18 8.04
CA ALA A 24 1.03 -3.24 8.84
C ALA A 24 2.20 -2.66 8.04
N LEU A 25 2.87 -3.47 7.21
CA LEU A 25 3.96 -3.04 6.36
C LEU A 25 3.49 -2.04 5.29
N ILE A 26 2.39 -2.33 4.62
CA ILE A 26 1.79 -1.46 3.59
C ILE A 26 1.33 -0.14 4.21
N CYS A 27 0.70 -0.21 5.39
CA CYS A 27 0.26 0.98 6.11
C CYS A 27 1.45 1.86 6.52
N LYS A 28 2.49 1.25 7.11
CA LYS A 28 3.72 1.97 7.49
C LYS A 28 4.40 2.63 6.28
N MET A 29 4.54 1.90 5.18
CA MET A 29 5.07 2.42 3.92
C MET A 29 4.28 3.66 3.46
N CYS A 30 2.96 3.56 3.44
CA CYS A 30 2.12 4.68 3.04
C CYS A 30 2.32 5.89 3.96
N THR A 31 2.28 5.70 5.27
CA THR A 31 2.42 6.82 6.22
C THR A 31 3.80 7.46 6.17
N ASP A 32 4.85 6.67 5.96
CA ASP A 32 6.21 7.17 5.82
C ASP A 32 6.34 8.01 4.53
N ILE A 33 5.82 7.54 3.41
CA ILE A 33 5.84 8.29 2.13
C ILE A 33 5.03 9.59 2.24
N VAL A 34 3.86 9.58 2.88
CA VAL A 34 3.07 10.81 3.07
C VAL A 34 3.81 11.79 3.99
N THR A 35 4.47 11.30 5.04
CA THR A 35 5.30 12.14 5.91
C THR A 35 6.49 12.73 5.14
N GLU A 36 7.13 11.94 4.27
CA GLU A 36 8.18 12.43 3.38
C GLU A 36 7.63 13.48 2.38
N ALA A 37 6.40 13.30 1.89
CA ALA A 37 5.74 14.25 0.99
C ALA A 37 5.52 15.61 1.65
N GLU A 38 5.07 15.62 2.91
CA GLU A 38 4.92 16.85 3.71
C GLU A 38 6.26 17.57 3.89
N ASN A 39 7.36 16.82 4.03
CA ASN A 39 8.71 17.36 4.18
C ASN A 39 9.37 17.76 2.84
N ALA A 40 8.90 17.24 1.71
CA ALA A 40 9.45 17.52 0.38
C ALA A 40 9.15 18.96 -0.10
N GLY A 41 8.09 19.59 0.44
CA GLY A 41 7.74 20.98 0.12
C GLY A 41 7.54 21.19 -1.39
N LEU A 42 8.37 22.05 -2.00
CA LEU A 42 8.28 22.37 -3.43
C LEU A 42 8.77 21.24 -4.35
N GLU A 43 9.54 20.28 -3.83
CA GLU A 43 10.00 19.11 -4.59
C GLU A 43 8.89 18.06 -4.76
N TYR A 44 7.79 18.19 -4.01
CA TYR A 44 6.66 17.29 -4.11
C TYR A 44 5.96 17.39 -5.47
N SER A 45 5.73 16.24 -6.09
CA SER A 45 4.98 16.09 -7.35
C SER A 45 4.37 14.69 -7.44
N GLU A 46 3.41 14.49 -8.35
CA GLU A 46 2.86 13.16 -8.62
C GLU A 46 3.95 12.16 -9.06
N THR A 47 4.95 12.64 -9.82
CA THR A 47 6.10 11.82 -10.23
C THR A 47 6.98 11.46 -9.03
N TRP A 48 7.23 12.40 -8.12
CA TRP A 48 7.95 12.13 -6.87
C TRP A 48 7.23 11.05 -6.05
N LEU A 49 5.91 11.19 -5.88
CA LEU A 49 5.09 10.23 -5.12
C LEU A 49 5.15 8.84 -5.75
N THR A 50 4.97 8.78 -7.07
CA THR A 50 5.05 7.53 -7.84
C THR A 50 6.41 6.86 -7.69
N ASN A 51 7.50 7.63 -7.75
CA ASN A 51 8.85 7.09 -7.62
C ASN A 51 9.08 6.52 -6.21
N LYS A 52 8.62 7.21 -5.16
CA LYS A 52 8.73 6.70 -3.78
C LYS A 52 8.02 5.37 -3.59
N PHE A 53 6.80 5.23 -4.08
CA PHE A 53 6.09 3.94 -4.00
C PHE A 53 6.78 2.85 -4.82
N ASN A 54 7.31 3.18 -6.01
CA ASN A 54 8.06 2.21 -6.81
C ASN A 54 9.34 1.74 -6.10
N GLU A 55 10.08 2.65 -5.44
CA GLU A 55 11.27 2.30 -4.65
C GLU A 55 10.94 1.27 -3.56
N TYR A 56 9.87 1.51 -2.79
CA TYR A 56 9.42 0.55 -1.79
C TYR A 56 8.95 -0.78 -2.41
N CYS A 57 8.18 -0.73 -3.50
CA CYS A 57 7.73 -1.94 -4.18
C CYS A 57 8.90 -2.76 -4.75
N ASP A 58 10.02 -2.13 -5.09
CA ASP A 58 11.21 -2.80 -5.60
C ASP A 58 11.92 -3.63 -4.53
N GLU A 59 11.81 -3.24 -3.26
CA GLU A 59 12.34 -4.01 -2.13
C GLU A 59 11.58 -5.31 -1.86
N LEU A 60 10.33 -5.43 -2.35
CA LEU A 60 9.48 -6.62 -2.15
C LEU A 60 9.83 -7.79 -3.07
N GLY A 61 10.82 -7.65 -3.95
CA GLY A 61 11.33 -8.71 -4.81
C GLY A 61 10.23 -9.36 -5.67
N PHE A 62 9.89 -10.63 -5.37
CA PHE A 62 8.88 -11.38 -6.13
C PHE A 62 7.50 -10.70 -6.14
N PHE A 63 7.16 -9.93 -5.11
CA PHE A 63 5.87 -9.23 -5.02
C PHE A 63 5.84 -7.84 -5.67
N LYS A 64 6.95 -7.37 -6.27
CA LYS A 64 7.08 -6.05 -6.91
C LYS A 64 5.92 -5.72 -7.85
N THR A 65 5.58 -6.63 -8.77
CA THR A 65 4.51 -6.37 -9.77
C THR A 65 3.14 -6.23 -9.12
N ALA A 66 2.86 -7.05 -8.10
CA ALA A 66 1.60 -6.97 -7.36
C ALA A 66 1.51 -5.67 -6.57
N CYS A 67 2.60 -5.27 -5.89
CA CYS A 67 2.70 -4.00 -5.19
C CYS A 67 2.46 -2.81 -6.13
N ASN A 68 3.21 -2.74 -7.24
CA ASN A 68 3.08 -1.67 -8.23
C ASN A 68 1.66 -1.56 -8.82
N THR A 69 0.98 -2.68 -8.99
CA THR A 69 -0.41 -2.68 -9.48
C THR A 69 -1.39 -2.18 -8.42
N ALA A 70 -1.20 -2.60 -7.16
CA ALA A 70 -2.04 -2.16 -6.06
C ALA A 70 -1.91 -0.65 -5.81
N VAL A 71 -0.69 -0.12 -5.79
CA VAL A 71 -0.44 1.29 -5.48
C VAL A 71 -0.90 2.21 -6.62
N LYS A 72 -0.68 1.84 -7.90
CA LYS A 72 -1.06 2.69 -9.04
C LYS A 72 -2.51 3.11 -9.05
N ASN A 73 -3.42 2.25 -8.58
CA ASN A 73 -4.85 2.55 -8.56
C ASN A 73 -5.24 3.57 -7.49
N VAL A 74 -4.37 3.84 -6.52
CA VAL A 74 -4.67 4.72 -5.37
C VAL A 74 -3.81 5.99 -5.32
N LEU A 75 -2.71 6.07 -6.09
CA LEU A 75 -1.79 7.23 -6.04
C LEU A 75 -2.46 8.57 -6.37
N GLY A 76 -3.44 8.60 -7.28
CA GLY A 76 -4.14 9.84 -7.64
C GLY A 76 -5.00 10.40 -6.51
N ASP A 77 -5.75 9.52 -5.83
CA ASP A 77 -6.53 9.91 -4.65
C ASP A 77 -5.60 10.28 -3.49
N LEU A 78 -4.49 9.55 -3.33
CA LEU A 78 -3.50 9.85 -2.31
C LEU A 78 -2.85 11.22 -2.52
N ASP A 79 -2.44 11.58 -3.75
CA ASP A 79 -1.93 12.92 -4.07
C ASP A 79 -2.94 14.01 -3.72
N THR A 80 -4.21 13.78 -4.03
CA THR A 80 -5.30 14.71 -3.67
C THR A 80 -5.38 14.92 -2.16
N TYR A 81 -5.29 13.87 -1.36
CA TYR A 81 -5.35 13.95 0.11
C TYR A 81 -4.09 14.59 0.72
N ILE A 82 -2.91 14.30 0.17
CA ILE A 82 -1.65 14.95 0.56
C ILE A 82 -1.75 16.46 0.33
N ARG A 83 -2.26 16.89 -0.84
CA ARG A 83 -2.44 18.32 -1.17
C ARG A 83 -3.46 19.03 -0.29
N GLN A 84 -4.40 18.28 0.30
CA GLN A 84 -5.34 18.80 1.29
C GLN A 84 -4.71 18.92 2.68
N ALA A 85 -3.42 18.58 2.83
CA ALA A 85 -2.70 18.58 4.11
C ALA A 85 -3.40 17.73 5.19
N LEU A 86 -4.01 16.61 4.77
CA LEU A 86 -4.54 15.64 5.71
C LEU A 86 -3.38 14.88 6.36
N ALA A 87 -3.55 14.51 7.63
CA ALA A 87 -2.52 13.77 8.36
C ALA A 87 -2.19 12.43 7.66
N PRO A 88 -0.94 11.93 7.75
CA PRO A 88 -0.48 10.74 7.05
C PRO A 88 -1.36 9.51 7.23
N ASN A 89 -1.81 9.25 8.46
CA ASN A 89 -2.72 8.15 8.77
C ASN A 89 -4.07 8.29 8.06
N VAL A 90 -4.64 9.50 8.04
CA VAL A 90 -5.93 9.79 7.40
C VAL A 90 -5.83 9.63 5.89
N CYS A 91 -4.73 10.10 5.27
CA CYS A 91 -4.45 9.89 3.85
C CYS A 91 -4.47 8.39 3.51
N CYS A 92 -3.71 7.60 4.26
CA CYS A 92 -3.54 6.17 4.02
C CYS A 92 -4.77 5.31 4.34
N GLU A 93 -5.59 5.71 5.32
CA GLU A 93 -6.89 5.11 5.60
C GLU A 93 -7.88 5.37 4.47
N LYS A 94 -7.93 6.59 3.93
CA LYS A 94 -8.84 6.95 2.83
C LYS A 94 -8.59 6.17 1.54
N VAL A 95 -7.34 5.76 1.29
CA VAL A 95 -6.97 4.90 0.16
C VAL A 95 -6.92 3.41 0.50
N SER A 96 -7.41 3.03 1.69
CA SER A 96 -7.44 1.63 2.16
C SER A 96 -6.07 0.94 2.24
N LEU A 97 -4.98 1.72 2.34
CA LEU A 97 -3.63 1.20 2.60
C LEU A 97 -3.37 1.02 4.10
N CYS A 98 -4.15 1.70 4.94
CA CYS A 98 -4.25 1.47 6.38
C CYS A 98 -5.68 1.08 6.74
N LYS A 99 -5.84 0.15 7.69
CA LYS A 99 -7.12 -0.06 8.37
C LYS A 99 -7.30 1.03 9.44
N GLU A 100 -8.52 1.47 9.66
CA GLU A 100 -8.85 2.38 10.76
C GLU A 100 -8.31 1.83 12.09
N GLY A 101 -7.45 2.61 12.74
CA GLY A 101 -6.84 2.25 14.02
C GLY A 101 -5.60 1.34 13.95
N ALA A 102 -5.02 1.10 12.77
CA ALA A 102 -3.76 0.35 12.60
C ALA A 102 -2.49 1.16 12.93
N SER A 103 -2.62 2.46 13.13
CA SER A 103 -1.52 3.36 13.54
C SER A 103 -1.64 3.66 15.04
N LYS A 104 -1.09 2.76 15.87
CA LYS A 104 -0.78 3.05 17.28
C LYS A 104 0.59 2.52 17.62
#